data_AF-A0A353NQ04-F1
#
_entry.id   AF-A0A353NQ04-F1
#
_cell.length_a   1.000
_cell.length_b   1.000
_cell.length_c   1.000
_cell.angle_alpha   90.00
_cell.angle_beta   90.00
_cell.angle_gamma   90.00
#
_symmetry.space_group_name_H-M   'P 1'
#
loop_
_entity.id
_entity.type
_entity.pdbx_description
1 polymer ?
#
loop_
_entity_poly.entity_id
_entity_poly.type
_entity_poly.pdbx_seq_one_letter_code
_entity_poly.pdbx_strand_id
1 'polypeptide(L)'
;MEDSERIVSGADLPQEKEKEVSLRPHTLGEFVGQKQLKENLAVFIKAARQRKEALDHVLLYGPPGLGKTTLAHIVAREMDVRLYPTSGPA
;
A
#
# COMPACT_ATOMS: atom_id res chain seq x y z
N MET A 1 4.85 -22.26 42.69
CA MET A 1 4.08 -21.33 41.84
C MET A 1 4.96 -21.07 40.65
N GLU A 2 4.53 -21.57 39.50
CA GLU A 2 5.30 -21.58 38.25
C GLU A 2 5.44 -20.15 37.74
N ASP A 3 6.67 -19.65 37.70
CA ASP A 3 7.01 -18.46 36.93
C ASP A 3 6.84 -18.80 35.46
N SER A 4 5.64 -18.51 34.93
CA SER A 4 5.36 -18.57 33.51
C SER A 4 6.20 -17.47 32.84
N GLU A 5 7.38 -17.87 32.36
CA GLU A 5 8.21 -17.06 31.49
C GLU A 5 7.34 -16.50 30.36
N ARG A 6 7.10 -15.20 30.39
CA ARG A 6 6.57 -14.47 29.25
C ARG A 6 7.57 -14.60 28.11
N ILE A 7 7.32 -15.55 27.21
CA ILE A 7 7.96 -15.61 25.90
C ILE A 7 7.35 -14.49 25.06
N VAL A 8 7.89 -13.27 25.19
CA VAL A 8 7.66 -12.21 24.20
C VAL A 8 9.03 -11.78 23.71
N SER A 9 9.44 -12.37 22.59
CA SER A 9 10.55 -11.87 21.78
C SER A 9 10.15 -10.50 21.25
N GLY A 10 10.74 -9.43 21.78
CA GLY A 10 10.52 -8.05 21.33
C GLY A 10 11.33 -7.66 20.08
N ALA A 11 11.99 -8.61 19.43
CA ALA A 11 12.76 -8.38 18.21
C ALA A 11 11.99 -8.93 17.00
N ASP A 12 11.66 -8.06 16.05
CA ASP A 12 11.07 -8.45 14.76
C ASP A 12 11.99 -9.48 14.08
N LEU A 13 11.50 -10.69 13.88
CA LEU A 13 12.23 -11.68 13.11
C LEU A 13 12.22 -11.29 11.63
N PRO A 14 13.29 -11.55 10.85
CA PRO A 14 13.31 -11.25 9.42
C PRO A 14 12.10 -11.82 8.66
N GLN A 15 11.64 -13.00 9.09
CA GLN A 15 10.46 -13.68 8.56
C GLN A 15 9.14 -12.95 8.83
N GLU A 16 9.03 -12.17 9.91
CA GLU A 16 7.82 -11.39 10.23
C GLU A 16 7.69 -10.17 9.31
N LYS A 17 8.80 -9.49 9.00
CA LYS A 17 8.82 -8.38 8.04
C LYS A 17 8.46 -8.84 6.62
N GLU A 18 8.93 -10.01 6.19
CA GLU A 18 8.54 -10.58 4.90
C GLU A 18 7.05 -10.92 4.86
N LYS A 19 6.49 -11.42 5.96
CA LYS A 19 5.06 -11.73 6.10
C LYS A 19 4.19 -10.47 6.06
N GLU A 20 4.59 -9.38 6.70
CA GLU A 20 3.88 -8.09 6.62
C GLU A 20 3.82 -7.55 5.19
N VAL A 21 4.90 -7.72 4.40
CA VAL A 21 4.92 -7.33 2.98
C VAL A 21 3.96 -8.20 2.17
N SER A 22 3.86 -9.50 2.46
CA SER A 22 2.96 -10.43 1.75
C SER A 22 1.48 -10.20 2.04
N LEU A 23 1.13 -9.58 3.17
CA LEU A 23 -0.26 -9.28 3.53
C LEU A 23 -0.80 -8.02 2.85
N ARG A 24 0.07 -7.18 2.29
CA ARG A 24 -0.36 -5.96 1.61
C ARG A 24 -0.97 -6.30 0.26
N PRO A 25 -2.17 -5.80 -0.05
CA PRO A 25 -2.79 -6.00 -1.35
C PRO A 25 -1.92 -5.40 -2.47
N HIS A 26 -1.89 -6.10 -3.59
CA HIS A 26 -1.07 -5.78 -4.75
C HIS A 26 -1.86 -5.16 -5.89
N THR A 27 -3.17 -5.41 -5.95
CA THR A 27 -4.07 -4.90 -6.98
C THR A 27 -5.19 -4.08 -6.35
N LEU A 28 -5.86 -3.23 -7.16
CA LEU A 28 -7.04 -2.51 -6.68
C LEU A 28 -8.17 -3.47 -6.25
N GLY A 29 -8.25 -4.66 -6.86
CA GLY A 29 -9.23 -5.68 -6.50
C GLY A 29 -9.03 -6.26 -5.10
N GLU A 30 -7.76 -6.44 -4.70
CA GLU A 30 -7.40 -6.96 -3.38
C GLU A 30 -7.53 -5.92 -2.26
N PHE A 31 -7.56 -4.62 -2.58
CA PHE A 31 -7.70 -3.56 -1.58
C PHE A 31 -9.12 -3.53 -1.01
N VAL A 32 -9.28 -3.99 0.22
CA VAL A 32 -10.60 -4.10 0.88
C VAL A 32 -11.14 -2.72 1.28
N GLY A 33 -12.43 -2.48 1.05
CA GLY A 33 -13.10 -1.21 1.37
C GLY A 33 -12.85 -0.10 0.34
N GLN A 34 -13.10 1.15 0.73
CA GLN A 34 -12.84 2.37 -0.07
C GLN A 34 -13.42 2.32 -1.51
N LYS A 35 -14.62 1.77 -1.70
CA LYS A 35 -15.22 1.48 -3.03
C LYS A 35 -15.15 2.67 -4.00
N GLN A 36 -15.62 3.84 -3.57
CA GLN A 36 -15.65 5.05 -4.41
C GLN A 36 -14.24 5.50 -4.83
N LEU A 37 -13.26 5.46 -3.92
CA LEU A 37 -11.88 5.79 -4.22
C LEU A 37 -11.28 4.83 -5.25
N LYS A 38 -11.54 3.52 -5.09
CA LYS A 38 -11.06 2.49 -6.01
C LYS A 38 -11.67 2.66 -7.41
N GLU A 39 -12.96 2.95 -7.50
CA GLU A 39 -13.64 3.20 -8.77
C GLU A 39 -13.05 4.42 -9.48
N ASN A 40 -12.86 5.53 -8.77
CA ASN A 40 -12.24 6.73 -9.31
C ASN A 40 -10.82 6.44 -9.82
N LEU A 41 -9.95 5.83 -8.99
CA LEU A 41 -8.59 5.49 -9.38
C LEU A 41 -8.55 4.54 -10.58
N ALA A 42 -9.43 3.54 -10.63
CA ALA A 42 -9.52 2.61 -11.75
C ALA A 42 -9.83 3.33 -13.07
N VAL A 43 -10.71 4.33 -13.05
CA VAL A 43 -11.02 5.16 -14.23
C VAL A 43 -9.79 5.96 -14.68
N PHE A 44 -9.11 6.65 -13.77
CA PHE A 44 -7.92 7.45 -14.10
C PHE A 44 -6.76 6.59 -14.63
N ILE A 45 -6.45 5.48 -13.96
CA ILE A 45 -5.41 4.54 -14.37
C ILE A 45 -5.73 3.98 -15.75
N LYS A 46 -6.96 3.51 -15.97
CA LYS A 46 -7.38 2.97 -17.27
C LYS A 46 -7.24 4.01 -18.38
N ALA A 47 -7.66 5.24 -18.14
CA ALA A 47 -7.57 6.32 -19.11
C ALA A 47 -6.11 6.67 -19.45
N ALA A 48 -5.24 6.84 -18.43
CA ALA A 48 -3.82 7.11 -18.63
C ALA A 48 -3.12 5.99 -19.41
N ARG A 49 -3.39 4.73 -19.06
CA ARG A 49 -2.85 3.56 -19.77
C ARG A 49 -3.30 3.49 -21.22
N GLN A 50 -4.58 3.79 -21.50
CA GLN A 50 -5.11 3.83 -22.87
C GLN A 50 -4.44 4.90 -23.72
N ARG A 51 -4.14 6.07 -23.13
CA ARG A 51 -3.40 7.15 -23.80
C ARG A 51 -1.90 6.93 -23.86
N LYS A 52 -1.36 5.94 -23.13
CA LYS A 52 0.08 5.71 -22.94
C LYS A 52 0.80 6.93 -22.36
N GLU A 53 0.14 7.59 -21.42
CA GLU A 53 0.63 8.78 -20.73
C GLU A 53 0.83 8.50 -19.24
N ALA A 54 1.51 9.41 -18.55
CA ALA A 54 1.59 9.38 -17.10
C ALA A 54 0.19 9.56 -16.47
N LEU A 55 0.00 8.96 -15.30
CA LEU A 55 -1.15 9.27 -14.46
C LEU A 55 -1.00 10.71 -13.93
N ASP A 56 -2.10 11.45 -13.89
CA ASP A 56 -2.13 12.76 -13.25
C ASP A 56 -1.68 12.68 -11.78
N HIS A 57 -1.17 13.79 -11.24
CA HIS A 57 -0.71 13.83 -9.87
C HIS A 57 -1.85 13.52 -8.87
N VAL A 58 -1.60 12.57 -7.98
CA VAL A 58 -2.58 12.12 -6.97
C VAL A 58 -2.12 12.51 -5.57
N LEU A 59 -3.01 13.17 -4.81
CA LEU A 59 -2.85 13.40 -3.38
C LEU A 59 -3.74 12.44 -2.59
N LEU A 60 -3.15 11.52 -1.84
CA LEU A 60 -3.89 10.63 -0.93
C LEU A 60 -3.92 11.25 0.47
N TYR A 61 -5.08 11.73 0.90
CA TYR A 61 -5.29 12.34 2.20
C TYR A 61 -6.18 11.48 3.11
N GLY A 62 -5.89 11.46 4.40
CA GLY A 62 -6.73 10.83 5.42
C GLY A 62 -5.97 10.40 6.68
N PRO A 63 -6.67 9.93 7.72
CA PRO A 63 -6.09 9.40 8.96
C PRO A 63 -4.97 8.35 8.75
N PRO A 64 -4.04 8.19 9.71
CA PRO A 64 -3.03 7.12 9.66
C PRO A 64 -3.70 5.73 9.63
N GLY A 65 -3.02 4.76 9.02
CA GLY A 65 -3.51 3.36 8.96
C GLY A 65 -4.48 3.03 7.81
N LEU A 66 -4.95 4.00 7.03
CA LEU A 66 -5.93 3.77 5.94
C LEU A 66 -5.33 3.21 4.63
N GLY A 67 -4.08 2.73 4.65
CA GLY A 67 -3.47 2.10 3.46
C GLY A 67 -3.04 3.07 2.36
N LYS A 68 -2.78 4.35 2.66
CA LYS A 68 -2.30 5.34 1.68
C LYS A 68 -1.02 4.90 0.96
N THR A 69 -0.03 4.43 1.71
CA THR A 69 1.22 3.90 1.16
C THR A 69 0.95 2.66 0.29
N THR A 70 0.06 1.77 0.75
CA THR A 70 -0.36 0.59 -0.03
C THR A 70 -1.00 0.98 -1.36
N LEU A 71 -1.88 1.99 -1.37
CA LEU A 71 -2.48 2.52 -2.60
C LEU A 71 -1.43 3.09 -3.55
N ALA A 72 -0.41 3.80 -3.06
CA ALA A 72 0.68 4.29 -3.89
C ALA A 72 1.46 3.14 -4.57
N HIS A 73 1.70 2.04 -3.85
CA HIS A 73 2.30 0.83 -4.43
C HIS A 73 1.40 0.17 -5.48
N ILE A 74 0.10 0.07 -5.22
CA ILE A 74 -0.88 -0.48 -6.17
C ILE A 74 -0.90 0.37 -7.45
N VAL A 75 -0.98 1.70 -7.32
CA VAL A 75 -0.98 2.62 -8.48
C VAL A 75 0.29 2.44 -9.32
N ALA A 76 1.47 2.39 -8.70
CA ALA A 76 2.72 2.17 -9.42
C ALA A 76 2.73 0.82 -10.17
N ARG A 77 2.21 -0.24 -9.54
CA ARG A 77 2.11 -1.57 -10.15
C ARG A 77 1.12 -1.60 -11.31
N GLU A 78 -0.05 -0.99 -11.16
CA GLU A 78 -1.08 -0.91 -12.21
C GLU A 78 -0.60 -0.10 -13.42
N MET A 79 0.25 0.91 -13.18
CA MET A 79 0.90 1.73 -14.21
C MET A 79 2.18 1.12 -14.77
N ASP A 80 2.62 -0.04 -14.28
CA ASP A 80 3.87 -0.73 -14.66
C ASP A 80 5.13 0.14 -14.56
N VAL A 81 5.24 0.87 -13.44
CA VAL A 81 6.37 1.78 -13.16
C VAL A 81 6.98 1.53 -11.78
N ARG A 82 8.21 2.01 -11.58
CA ARG A 82 8.87 1.98 -10.28
C ARG A 82 8.34 3.08 -9.35
N LEU A 83 8.04 2.72 -8.10
CA LEU A 83 7.77 3.68 -7.04
C LEU A 83 9.07 4.12 -6.37
N TYR A 84 9.26 5.44 -6.23
CA TYR A 84 10.34 6.02 -5.45
C TYR A 84 9.75 6.58 -4.14
N PRO A 85 9.79 5.82 -3.04
CA PRO A 85 9.30 6.32 -1.75
C PRO A 85 10.27 7.38 -1.22
N THR A 86 9.72 8.51 -0.80
CA THR A 86 10.44 9.55 -0.06
C THR A 86 9.59 9.99 1.12
N SER A 87 10.24 10.28 2.25
CA SER A 87 9.61 11.04 3.33
C SER A 87 9.74 12.53 3.04
N GLY A 88 8.73 13.32 3.43
CA GLY A 88 8.91 14.77 3.50
C GLY A 88 9.92 15.15 4.60
N PRO A 89 10.43 16.39 4.62
CA PRO A 89 11.18 16.89 5.76
C PRO A 89 10.30 16.78 7.02
N ALA A 90 10.85 16.19 8.08
CA ALA A 90 10.21 16.10 9.38
C ALA A 90 10.08 17.48 10.03
#